data_AF-R7TVB9-F1
#
_entry.id   AF-R7TVB9-F1
#
_cell.length_a   1.000
_cell.length_b   1.000
_cell.length_c   1.000
_cell.angle_alpha   90.00
_cell.angle_beta   90.00
_cell.angle_gamma   90.00
#
_symmetry.space_group_name_H-M   'P 1'
#
loop_
_entity.id
_entity.type
_entity.pdbx_description
1 polymer ?
#
loop_
_entity_poly.entity_id
_entity_poly.type
_entity_poly.pdbx_seq_one_letter_code
_entity_poly.pdbx_strand_id
1 'polypeptide(L)' 'NEGKLMRMHTAVRLNSAIRIKSGSAALIIINFPAPPSKLAAEENYMEYLEALTEGLDRVLMVRGSGQEVVTIYS' A
#
# COMPACT_ATOMS: atom_id res chain seq x y z
N ASN A 1 -5.57 20.13 4.34
CA ASN A 1 -5.43 19.71 2.93
C ASN A 1 -4.03 19.24 2.55
N GLU A 2 -2.95 19.79 3.10
CA GLU A 2 -1.58 19.39 2.75
C GLU A 2 -1.24 17.91 3.02
N GLY A 3 -1.75 17.33 4.12
CA GLY A 3 -1.54 15.91 4.44
C GLY A 3 -2.10 14.92 3.41
N LYS A 4 -3.14 15.30 2.64
CA LYS A 4 -3.66 14.49 1.52
C LYS A 4 -2.65 14.44 0.39
N LEU A 5 -2.12 15.60 -0.01
CA LEU A 5 -1.14 15.71 -1.10
C LEU A 5 0.14 14.94 -0.81
N MET A 6 0.64 15.04 0.43
CA MET A 6 1.87 14.37 0.84
C MET A 6 1.75 12.84 0.80
N ARG A 7 0.61 12.30 1.23
CA ARG A 7 0.34 10.84 1.15
C ARG A 7 0.28 10.36 -0.29
N MET A 8 -0.42 11.10 -1.15
CA MET A 8 -0.49 10.77 -2.58
C MET A 8 0.89 10.78 -3.24
N HIS A 9 1.69 11.82 -3.00
CA HIS A 9 3.06 11.92 -3.54
C HIS A 9 3.95 10.76 -3.07
N THR A 10 3.73 10.27 -1.84
CA THR A 10 4.45 9.12 -1.31
C THR A 10 4.03 7.82 -2.00
N ALA A 11 2.73 7.61 -2.24
CA ALA A 11 2.20 6.46 -2.96
C ALA A 11 2.80 6.35 -4.37
N VAL A 12 2.81 7.44 -5.13
CA VAL A 12 3.36 7.49 -6.50
C VAL A 12 4.86 7.17 -6.52
N ARG A 13 5.63 7.71 -5.57
CA ARG A 13 7.07 7.43 -5.48
C ARG A 13 7.35 5.98 -5.09
N LEU A 14 6.58 5.42 -4.17
CA LEU A 14 6.74 4.02 -3.78
C LEU A 14 6.35 3.08 -4.92
N ASN A 15 5.23 3.33 -5.59
CA ASN A 15 4.82 2.57 -6.77
C ASN A 15 5.92 2.60 -7.85
N SER A 16 6.47 3.77 -8.16
CA SER A 16 7.57 3.91 -9.12
C SER A 16 8.77 3.02 -8.77
N ALA A 17 9.16 2.96 -7.50
CA ALA A 17 10.23 2.10 -7.04
C ALA A 17 9.89 0.60 -7.16
N ILE A 18 8.66 0.22 -6.85
CA ILE A 18 8.17 -1.16 -6.99
C ILE A 18 8.17 -1.58 -8.45
N ARG A 19 7.70 -0.75 -9.37
CA ARG A 19 7.69 -1.04 -10.81
C ARG A 19 9.10 -1.25 -11.35
N ILE A 20 10.05 -0.39 -10.97
CA ILE A 20 11.45 -0.49 -11.41
C ILE A 20 12.11 -1.79 -10.90
N LYS A 21 11.85 -2.19 -9.64
CA LYS A 21 12.57 -3.29 -9.00
C LYS A 21 11.87 -4.65 -9.09
N SER A 22 10.54 -4.63 -9.16
CA SER A 22 9.69 -5.80 -8.95
C SER A 22 8.56 -5.92 -9.98
N GLY A 23 8.55 -5.10 -11.04
CA GLY A 23 7.47 -5.09 -12.03
C GLY A 23 7.25 -6.41 -12.77
N SER A 24 8.29 -7.25 -12.88
CA SER A 24 8.21 -8.59 -13.48
C SER A 24 8.02 -9.71 -12.45
N ALA A 25 7.77 -9.39 -11.17
CA ALA A 25 7.60 -10.39 -10.13
C ALA A 25 6.33 -11.23 -10.36
N ALA A 26 6.35 -12.48 -9.92
CA ALA A 26 5.18 -13.34 -9.98
C ALA A 26 4.07 -12.89 -9.02
N LEU A 27 4.43 -12.24 -7.90
CA LEU A 27 3.53 -11.68 -6.92
C LEU A 27 4.26 -10.58 -6.16
N ILE A 28 3.59 -9.46 -5.92
CA ILE A 28 4.08 -8.36 -5.08
C ILE A 28 3.27 -8.36 -3.79
N ILE A 29 3.93 -8.53 -2.66
CA ILE A 29 3.32 -8.44 -1.33
C ILE A 29 3.66 -7.07 -0.74
N ILE A 30 2.66 -6.28 -0.40
CA ILE A 30 2.84 -4.95 0.20
C ILE A 30 1.96 -4.78 1.43
N ASN A 31 2.35 -3.87 2.31
CA ASN A 31 1.56 -3.56 3.50
C ASN A 31 0.23 -2.90 3.11
N PHE A 32 -0.87 -3.41 3.64
CA PHE A 32 -2.17 -2.75 3.58
C PHE A 32 -2.21 -1.68 4.68
N PRO A 33 -2.27 -0.38 4.33
CA PRO A 33 -2.32 0.68 5.33
C PRO A 33 -3.60 0.61 6.17
N ALA A 34 -3.63 1.38 7.26
CA ALA A 34 -4.84 1.48 8.06
C ALA A 34 -5.89 2.33 7.34
N PRO A 35 -7.17 1.88 7.28
CA PRO A 35 -8.23 2.73 6.78
C PRO A 35 -8.39 3.93 7.73
N PRO A 36 -8.86 5.07 7.21
CA PRO A 36 -9.10 6.26 8.02
C PRO A 36 -10.21 6.00 9.03
N SER A 37 -10.14 6.67 10.19
CA SER A 37 -11.19 6.59 11.22
C SER A 37 -12.46 7.36 10.86
N LYS A 38 -12.41 8.23 9.84
CA LYS A 38 -13.52 9.09 9.41
C LYS A 38 -13.97 8.67 8.01
N LEU A 39 -15.28 8.45 7.84
CA LEU A 39 -15.90 8.11 6.56
C LEU A 39 -15.58 9.14 5.46
N ALA A 40 -15.56 10.43 5.78
CA ALA A 40 -15.22 11.49 4.84
C ALA A 40 -13.79 11.41 4.25
N ALA A 41 -12.93 10.52 4.76
CA ALA A 41 -11.59 10.28 4.24
C ALA A 41 -11.47 8.96 3.46
N GLU A 42 -12.53 8.18 3.32
CA GLU A 42 -12.53 6.90 2.60
C GLU A 42 -12.19 7.07 1.13
N GLU A 43 -12.74 8.06 0.44
CA GLU A 43 -12.41 8.33 -0.97
C GLU A 43 -10.90 8.59 -1.15
N ASN A 44 -10.33 9.46 -0.31
CA ASN A 44 -8.90 9.76 -0.35
C ASN A 44 -8.02 8.53 -0.05
N TYR A 45 -8.53 7.62 0.77
CA TYR A 45 -7.85 6.38 1.10
C TYR A 45 -7.87 5.41 -0.08
N MET A 46 -9.01 5.28 -0.76
CA MET A 46 -9.13 4.47 -1.98
C MET A 46 -8.27 5.04 -3.11
N GLU A 47 -8.27 6.36 -3.33
CA GLU A 47 -7.38 7.03 -4.30
C GLU A 47 -5.90 6.73 -4.02
N TYR A 48 -5.50 6.73 -2.73
CA TYR A 48 -4.13 6.41 -2.34
C TYR A 48 -3.76 4.96 -2.67
N LEU A 49 -4.66 4.02 -2.39
CA LEU A 49 -4.43 2.59 -2.67
C LEU A 49 -4.32 2.34 -4.18
N GLU A 50 -5.19 2.96 -4.96
CA GLU A 50 -5.16 2.90 -6.41
C GLU A 50 -3.83 3.42 -6.97
N ALA A 51 -3.40 4.61 -6.54
CA ALA A 51 -2.12 5.19 -6.97
C ALA A 51 -0.91 4.34 -6.54
N LEU A 52 -0.98 3.65 -5.39
CA LEU A 52 0.09 2.79 -4.91
C LEU A 52 0.25 1.51 -5.76
N THR A 53 -0.84 0.99 -6.32
CA THR A 53 -0.83 -0.28 -7.08
C THR A 53 -1.06 -0.14 -8.58
N GLU A 54 -1.21 1.07 -9.07
CA GLU A 54 -1.40 1.35 -10.49
C GLU A 54 -0.28 0.71 -11.35
N GLY A 55 -0.69 -0.08 -12.34
CA GLY A 55 0.22 -0.73 -13.27
C GLY A 55 0.99 -1.92 -12.69
N LEU A 56 0.54 -2.49 -11.56
CA LEU A 56 1.02 -3.76 -11.01
C LEU A 56 -0.04 -4.85 -11.25
N ASP A 57 0.37 -6.01 -11.79
CA ASP A 57 -0.58 -7.07 -12.17
C ASP A 57 -1.12 -7.86 -10.98
N ARG A 58 -0.22 -8.41 -10.15
CA ARG A 58 -0.57 -9.31 -9.05
C ARG A 58 -0.03 -8.74 -7.75
N VAL A 59 -0.91 -8.09 -7.00
CA VAL A 59 -0.60 -7.48 -5.71
C VAL A 59 -1.45 -8.12 -4.61
N LEU A 60 -0.79 -8.56 -3.54
CA LEU A 60 -1.44 -8.96 -2.30
C LEU A 60 -1.11 -7.92 -1.22
N MET A 61 -2.13 -7.19 -0.78
CA MET A 61 -2.02 -6.26 0.33
C MET A 61 -2.24 -7.02 1.65
N VAL A 62 -1.28 -6.93 2.58
CA VAL A 62 -1.31 -7.68 3.85
C VAL A 62 -1.27 -6.71 5.03
N ARG A 63 -2.11 -6.96 6.04
CA ARG A 63 -2.06 -6.26 7.32
C ARG A 63 -2.33 -7.22 8.46
N GLY A 64 -1.46 -7.17 9.46
CA GLY A 64 -1.66 -7.86 10.72
C GLY A 64 -2.67 -7.13 11.63
N SER A 65 -3.27 -7.91 12.52
CA SER A 65 -4.02 -7.49 13.69
C SER A 65 -3.16 -6.76 14.74
N GLY A 66 -1.83 -6.86 14.67
CA GLY A 66 -0.88 -6.31 15.63
C GLY A 66 -0.57 -7.25 16.80
N GLN A 67 -1.14 -8.45 16.80
CA GLN A 67 -0.90 -9.50 17.79
C GLN A 67 -0.06 -10.66 17.23
N GLU A 68 0.40 -10.55 15.99
CA GLU A 68 1.23 -11.56 15.37
C GLU A 68 2.60 -11.65 16.07
N VAL A 69 3.01 -12.87 16.42
CA VAL A 69 4.34 -13.15 16.97
C VAL A 69 4.97 -14.25 16.13
N VAL A 70 6.17 -14.00 15.59
CA VAL A 70 6.95 -14.99 14.86
C VAL A 70 8.03 -15.54 15.78
N THR A 71 7.79 -16.71 16.36
CA THR A 71 8.70 -17.37 17.32
C THR A 71 9.59 -18.43 16.68
N ILE A 72 9.23 -18.91 15.49
CA ILE A 72 9.98 -19.92 14.74
C ILE A 72 10.03 -19.50 13.28
N TYR A 73 11.23 -19.50 12.71
CA TYR A 73 11.45 -19.43 11.28
C TYR A 73 11.78 -20.84 10.81
N SER A 74 10.91 -21.43 9.99
CA SER A 74 11.14 -22.73 9.36
C SER A 74 12.06 -22.62 8.17
#